data_AF-A0A562ZUV0-F1
#
_entry.id   AF-A0A562ZUV0-F1
#
_cell.length_a   1.000
_cell.length_b   1.000
_cell.length_c   1.000
_cell.angle_alpha   90.00
_cell.angle_beta   90.00
_cell.angle_gamma   90.00
#
_symmetry.space_group_name_H-M   'P 1'
#
loop_
_entity.id
_entity.type
_entity.pdbx_description
1 polymer ?
#
loop_
_entity_poly.entity_id
_entity_poly.type
_entity_poly.pdbx_seq_one_letter_code
_entity_poly.pdbx_strand_id
1 'polypeptide(L)'
;MPIRTATMKKRISANGLALHRAKESGMAEAVAELTEERRTLKEEREKRKAQALLPRPSALDRLVRTHHPEAKGKKSRKEAHPADETTKPKARKSRAEKHAEKAAAVEAARRSPKKPAK
;
A
#
# COMPACT_ATOMS: atom_id res chain seq x y z
N MET A 1 -6.30 0.26 9.87
CA MET A 1 -7.29 0.48 8.80
C MET A 1 -6.99 -0.43 7.61
N PRO A 2 -7.90 -1.31 7.18
CA PRO A 2 -7.67 -2.14 6.00
C PRO A 2 -7.62 -1.28 4.74
N ILE A 3 -6.64 -1.55 3.87
CA ILE A 3 -6.48 -0.86 2.59
C ILE A 3 -7.68 -1.24 1.71
N ARG A 4 -8.58 -0.27 1.45
CA ARG A 4 -9.87 -0.45 0.73
C ARG A 4 -9.75 -1.03 -0.69
N THR A 5 -8.55 -1.15 -1.23
CA THR A 5 -8.29 -1.78 -2.54
C THR A 5 -8.03 -3.28 -2.44
N ALA A 6 -7.45 -3.76 -1.32
CA ALA A 6 -7.26 -5.18 -1.05
C ALA A 6 -8.61 -5.89 -0.89
N THR A 7 -9.61 -5.19 -0.34
CA THR A 7 -10.99 -5.70 -0.23
C THR A 7 -11.66 -5.82 -1.60
N MET A 8 -11.37 -4.93 -2.56
CA MET A 8 -11.97 -5.01 -3.91
C MET A 8 -11.42 -6.14 -4.76
N LYS A 9 -10.10 -6.34 -4.73
CA LYS A 9 -9.50 -7.50 -5.40
C LYS A 9 -10.08 -8.81 -4.86
N LYS A 10 -10.26 -8.90 -3.53
CA LYS A 10 -10.88 -10.05 -2.88
C LYS A 10 -12.34 -10.28 -3.29
N ARG A 11 -13.14 -9.22 -3.43
CA ARG A 11 -14.53 -9.36 -3.92
C ARG A 11 -14.58 -9.83 -5.37
N ILE A 12 -13.74 -9.26 -6.26
CA ILE A 12 -13.65 -9.69 -7.66
C ILE A 12 -13.20 -11.17 -7.75
N SER A 13 -12.28 -11.62 -6.90
CA SER A 13 -11.86 -13.03 -6.89
C SER A 13 -12.95 -13.94 -6.34
N ALA A 14 -13.65 -13.55 -5.27
CA ALA A 14 -14.74 -14.34 -4.69
C ALA A 14 -15.91 -14.49 -5.68
N ASN A 15 -16.32 -13.40 -6.34
CA ASN A 15 -17.31 -13.44 -7.40
C ASN A 15 -16.82 -14.31 -8.58
N GLY A 16 -15.53 -14.23 -8.95
CA GLY A 16 -14.96 -15.11 -9.99
C GLY A 16 -15.07 -16.60 -9.67
N LEU A 17 -14.86 -16.99 -8.40
CA LEU A 17 -15.05 -18.36 -7.94
C LEU A 17 -16.54 -18.76 -7.95
N ALA A 18 -17.43 -17.87 -7.50
CA ALA A 18 -18.86 -18.11 -7.52
C ALA A 18 -19.38 -18.29 -8.96
N LEU A 19 -18.90 -17.46 -9.90
CA LEU A 19 -19.25 -17.55 -11.32
C LEU A 19 -18.77 -18.84 -11.95
N HIS A 20 -17.57 -19.34 -11.58
CA HIS A 20 -17.10 -20.65 -12.04
C HIS A 20 -18.03 -21.76 -11.56
N ARG A 21 -18.36 -21.78 -10.27
CA ARG A 21 -19.26 -22.77 -9.68
C ARG A 21 -20.66 -22.72 -10.28
N ALA A 22 -21.21 -21.52 -10.49
CA ALA A 22 -22.52 -21.33 -11.09
C ALA A 22 -22.58 -21.83 -12.54
N LYS A 23 -21.48 -21.67 -13.29
CA LYS A 23 -21.33 -22.23 -14.64
C LYS A 23 -21.25 -23.75 -14.63
N GLU A 24 -20.47 -24.33 -13.72
CA GLU A 24 -20.37 -25.79 -13.55
C GLU A 24 -21.71 -26.41 -13.15
N SER A 25 -22.50 -25.72 -12.32
CA SER A 25 -23.83 -26.17 -11.92
C SER A 25 -24.94 -25.86 -12.93
N GLY A 26 -24.63 -25.21 -14.07
CA GLY A 26 -25.61 -24.88 -15.11
C GLY A 26 -26.67 -23.85 -14.71
N MET A 27 -26.43 -23.05 -13.66
CA MET A 27 -27.40 -22.08 -13.13
C MET A 27 -27.34 -20.77 -13.93
N ALA A 28 -28.04 -20.72 -15.07
CA ALA A 28 -27.96 -19.63 -16.04
C ALA A 28 -28.25 -18.23 -15.45
N GLU A 29 -29.25 -18.13 -14.57
CA GLU A 29 -29.62 -16.88 -13.90
C GLU A 29 -28.51 -16.37 -12.97
N ALA A 30 -27.99 -17.25 -12.11
CA ALA A 30 -26.86 -16.93 -11.23
C ALA A 30 -25.60 -16.54 -12.04
N VAL A 31 -25.38 -17.15 -13.20
CA VAL A 31 -24.27 -16.78 -14.08
C VAL A 31 -24.45 -15.37 -14.65
N ALA A 32 -25.67 -14.99 -15.05
CA ALA A 32 -25.96 -13.65 -15.55
C ALA A 32 -25.72 -12.60 -14.44
N GLU A 33 -26.32 -12.78 -13.27
CA GLU A 33 -26.19 -11.88 -12.12
C GLU A 33 -24.72 -11.71 -11.69
N LEU A 34 -24.00 -12.82 -11.52
CA LEU A 34 -22.59 -12.78 -11.12
C LEU A 34 -21.71 -12.13 -12.19
N THR A 35 -22.06 -12.25 -13.46
CA THR A 35 -21.32 -11.60 -14.55
C THR A 35 -21.49 -10.09 -14.51
N GLU A 36 -22.70 -9.61 -14.27
CA GLU A 36 -23.00 -8.19 -14.12
C GLU A 36 -22.33 -7.61 -12.87
N GLU A 37 -22.42 -8.28 -11.73
CA GLU A 37 -21.72 -7.88 -10.50
C GLU A 37 -20.20 -7.81 -10.72
N ARG A 38 -19.63 -8.74 -11.50
CA ARG A 38 -18.20 -8.69 -11.83
C ARG A 38 -17.83 -7.48 -12.69
N ARG A 39 -18.72 -7.04 -13.58
CA ARG A 39 -18.51 -5.86 -14.42
C ARG A 39 -18.51 -4.61 -13.55
N THR A 40 -19.52 -4.42 -12.69
CA THR A 40 -19.61 -3.26 -11.79
C THR A 40 -18.41 -3.17 -10.85
N LEU A 41 -17.97 -4.30 -10.27
CA LEU A 41 -16.77 -4.34 -9.41
C LEU A 41 -15.48 -3.94 -10.14
N LYS A 42 -15.34 -4.30 -11.43
CA LYS A 42 -14.20 -3.88 -12.25
C LYS A 42 -14.26 -2.39 -12.58
N GLU A 43 -15.43 -1.87 -12.91
CA GLU A 43 -15.63 -0.45 -13.17
C GLU A 43 -15.29 0.40 -11.94
N GLU A 44 -15.76 0.02 -10.75
CA GLU A 44 -15.38 0.68 -9.50
C GLU A 44 -13.88 0.66 -9.25
N ARG A 45 -13.23 -0.47 -9.56
CA ARG A 45 -11.77 -0.60 -9.44
C ARG A 45 -11.05 0.38 -10.36
N GLU A 46 -11.49 0.50 -11.61
CA GLU A 46 -10.90 1.45 -12.56
C GLU A 46 -11.20 2.90 -12.17
N LYS A 47 -12.41 3.21 -11.70
CA LYS A 47 -12.76 4.54 -11.14
C LYS A 47 -11.81 4.92 -9.99
N ARG A 48 -11.55 4.02 -9.05
CA ARG A 48 -10.62 4.27 -7.93
C ARG A 48 -9.18 4.44 -8.40
N LYS A 49 -8.74 3.70 -9.41
CA LYS A 49 -7.40 3.89 -9.99
C LYS A 49 -7.29 5.23 -10.70
N ALA A 50 -8.29 5.61 -11.49
CA ALA A 50 -8.34 6.90 -12.18
C ALA A 50 -8.29 8.05 -11.17
N GLN A 51 -9.08 7.99 -10.09
CA GLN A 51 -9.03 8.98 -9.00
C GLN A 51 -7.66 9.03 -8.29
N ALA A 52 -6.96 7.90 -8.17
CA ALA A 52 -5.64 7.87 -7.57
C ALA A 52 -4.55 8.48 -8.48
N LEU A 53 -4.78 8.52 -9.80
CA LEU A 53 -3.90 9.18 -10.77
C LEU A 53 -4.13 10.69 -10.84
N LEU A 54 -5.30 11.18 -10.39
CA LEU A 54 -5.55 12.62 -10.36
C LEU A 54 -4.59 13.31 -9.38
N PRO A 55 -4.12 14.53 -9.73
CA PRO A 55 -3.28 15.31 -8.84
C PRO A 55 -4.04 15.54 -7.53
N ARG A 56 -3.41 15.14 -6.42
CA ARG A 56 -4.01 15.32 -5.09
C ARG A 56 -3.88 16.79 -4.70
N PRO A 57 -4.87 17.37 -4.00
CA PRO A 57 -4.78 18.73 -3.50
C PRO A 57 -3.51 18.87 -2.66
N SER A 58 -2.76 19.94 -2.93
CA SER A 58 -1.50 20.26 -2.28
C SER A 58 -1.70 20.53 -0.79
N ALA A 59 -0.61 20.58 -0.02
CA ALA A 59 -0.69 20.92 1.40
C ALA A 59 -1.28 22.33 1.60
N LEU A 60 -1.01 23.27 0.70
CA LEU A 60 -1.57 24.62 0.71
C LEU A 60 -3.08 24.60 0.45
N ASP A 61 -3.56 23.79 -0.51
CA ASP A 61 -5.00 23.64 -0.80
C ASP A 61 -5.76 23.05 0.40
N ARG A 62 -5.10 22.23 1.22
CA ARG A 62 -5.68 21.67 2.44
C ARG A 62 -5.64 22.63 3.61
N LEU A 63 -4.64 23.51 3.65
CA LEU A 63 -4.42 24.48 4.73
C LEU A 63 -5.58 25.49 4.83
N VAL A 64 -6.11 25.92 3.68
CA VAL A 64 -7.27 26.84 3.61
C VAL A 64 -8.50 26.24 4.30
N ARG A 65 -8.69 24.92 4.21
CA ARG A 65 -9.85 24.24 4.83
C ARG A 65 -9.70 24.01 6.33
N THR A 66 -8.49 24.12 6.87
CA THR A 66 -8.19 23.87 8.29
C THR A 66 -7.90 25.12 9.09
N HIS A 67 -7.73 26.29 8.47
CA HIS A 67 -7.70 27.57 9.19
C HIS A 67 -9.09 27.88 9.74
N HIS A 68 -9.36 27.36 10.93
CA HIS A 68 -10.35 27.96 11.82
C HIS A 68 -9.78 29.33 12.19
N PRO A 69 -10.49 30.45 11.93
CA PRO A 69 -10.03 31.79 12.28
C PRO A 69 -10.05 32.06 13.79
N GLU A 70 -10.15 31.05 14.64
CA GLU A 70 -9.99 31.21 16.08
C GLU A 70 -8.54 31.00 16.46
N ALA A 71 -7.79 32.10 16.49
CA ALA A 71 -6.48 32.15 17.10
C ALA A 71 -6.59 31.74 18.58
N LYS A 72 -6.35 30.46 18.87
CA LYS A 72 -6.16 30.02 20.26
C LYS A 72 -4.93 30.77 20.79
N GLY A 73 -5.17 31.60 21.80
CA GLY A 73 -4.23 32.55 22.37
C GLY A 73 -2.82 32.00 22.53
N LYS A 74 -1.84 32.78 22.08
CA LYS A 74 -0.41 32.50 22.20
C LYS A 74 -0.07 32.22 23.67
N LYS A 75 0.24 30.97 24.01
CA LYS A 75 1.01 30.66 25.21
C LYS A 75 2.48 30.59 24.83
N SER A 76 3.24 31.49 25.45
CA SER A 76 4.69 31.60 25.64
C SER A 76 5.63 30.66 24.86
N ARG A 77 6.67 31.29 24.30
CA ARG A 77 7.90 30.66 23.79
C ARG A 77 8.38 29.55 24.72
N LYS A 78 8.52 28.34 24.17
CA LYS A 78 9.33 27.30 24.79
C LYS A 78 10.80 27.64 24.51
N GLU A 79 11.55 27.84 25.57
CA GLU A 79 12.99 28.11 25.52
C GLU A 79 13.70 26.98 24.76
N ALA A 80 14.66 27.38 23.93
CA ALA A 80 15.52 26.48 23.19
C ALA A 80 16.42 25.74 24.19
N HIS A 81 16.34 24.41 24.18
CA HIS A 81 17.32 23.58 24.87
C HIS A 81 18.66 23.70 24.12
N PRO A 82 19.80 23.87 24.81
CA PRO A 82 21.10 23.93 24.17
C PRO A 82 21.42 22.62 23.46
N ALA A 83 22.03 22.76 22.29
CA ALA A 83 22.49 21.69 21.43
C ALA A 83 23.72 21.02 22.05
N ASP A 84 23.51 20.00 22.87
CA ASP A 84 24.56 19.09 23.27
C ASP A 84 24.49 17.79 22.45
N GLU A 85 25.69 17.40 21.98
CA GLU A 85 26.04 16.12 21.35
C GLU A 85 25.59 15.90 19.90
N THR A 86 26.36 16.47 18.97
CA THR A 86 26.42 16.00 17.58
C THR A 86 27.06 14.61 17.52
N THR A 87 26.30 13.56 17.86
CA THR A 87 26.69 12.20 17.50
C THR A 87 26.81 12.13 15.98
N LYS A 88 28.03 11.88 15.48
CA LYS A 88 28.31 11.76 14.05
C LYS A 88 27.28 10.82 13.40
N PRO A 89 26.57 11.22 12.33
CA PRO A 89 25.61 10.33 11.70
C PRO A 89 26.37 9.13 11.13
N LYS A 90 26.07 7.92 11.64
CA LYS A 90 26.59 6.67 11.06
C LYS A 90 26.31 6.67 9.56
N ALA A 91 27.35 6.44 8.75
CA ALA A 91 27.24 6.34 7.31
C ALA A 91 26.15 5.32 6.96
N ARG A 92 25.06 5.78 6.35
CA ARG A 92 23.95 4.92 5.93
C ARG A 92 24.36 4.27 4.63
N LYS A 93 24.39 2.93 4.59
CA LYS A 93 24.63 2.17 3.36
C LYS A 93 23.67 2.63 2.27
N SER A 94 24.20 2.93 1.09
CA SER A 94 23.39 3.32 -0.06
C SER A 94 22.45 2.18 -0.49
N ARG A 95 21.44 2.49 -1.30
CA ARG A 95 20.52 1.46 -1.81
C ARG A 95 21.28 0.39 -2.61
N ALA A 96 22.30 0.80 -3.39
CA ALA A 96 23.14 -0.09 -4.16
C ALA A 96 23.90 -1.09 -3.25
N GLU A 97 24.53 -0.60 -2.18
CA GLU A 97 25.23 -1.45 -1.21
C GLU A 97 24.31 -2.47 -0.54
N LYS A 98 23.09 -2.07 -0.17
CA LYS A 98 22.10 -2.99 0.42
C LYS A 98 21.70 -4.10 -0.56
N HIS A 99 21.59 -3.79 -1.85
CA HIS A 99 21.28 -4.79 -2.88
C HIS A 99 22.47 -5.73 -3.13
N ALA A 100 23.70 -5.20 -3.16
CA ALA A 100 24.91 -6.00 -3.30
C ALA A 100 25.09 -6.99 -2.13
N GLU A 101 24.91 -6.53 -0.89
CA GLU A 101 24.98 -7.37 0.31
C GLU A 101 23.93 -8.49 0.29
N LYS A 102 22.70 -8.17 -0.15
CA LYS A 102 21.63 -9.16 -0.29
C LYS A 102 21.93 -10.19 -1.39
N ALA A 103 22.49 -9.76 -2.52
CA ALA A 103 22.88 -10.65 -3.61
C ALA A 103 24.02 -11.59 -3.17
N ALA A 104 25.03 -11.06 -2.48
CA ALA A 104 26.15 -11.83 -1.95
C ALA A 104 25.69 -12.90 -0.94
N ALA A 105 24.75 -12.57 -0.06
CA ALA A 105 24.18 -13.53 0.88
C ALA A 105 23.43 -14.67 0.18
N VAL A 106 22.70 -14.38 -0.90
CA VAL A 106 21.98 -15.39 -1.69
C VAL A 106 22.96 -16.28 -2.46
N GLU A 107 24.01 -15.72 -3.05
CA GLU A 107 25.09 -16.47 -3.70
C GLU A 107 25.82 -17.39 -2.71
N ALA A 108 26.14 -16.89 -1.51
CA ALA A 108 26.78 -17.67 -0.46
C ALA A 108 25.89 -18.83 0.01
N ALA A 109 24.58 -18.60 0.15
CA ALA A 109 23.63 -19.66 0.49
C ALA A 109 23.57 -20.75 -0.61
N ARG A 110 23.65 -20.38 -1.89
CA ARG A 110 23.70 -21.33 -3.01
C ARG A 110 24.98 -22.15 -3.05
N ARG A 111 26.12 -21.55 -2.66
CA ARG A 111 27.43 -22.22 -2.63
C ARG A 111 27.68 -23.01 -1.35
N SER A 112 26.83 -22.87 -0.33
CA SER A 112 26.98 -23.64 0.90
C SER A 112 26.77 -25.14 0.63
N PRO A 113 27.70 -26.02 1.03
CA PRO A 113 27.57 -27.44 0.77
C PRO A 113 26.39 -28.01 1.55
N LYS A 114 25.41 -28.57 0.83
CA LYS A 114 24.31 -29.33 1.42
C LYS A 114 24.92 -30.49 2.21
N LYS A 115 24.72 -30.50 3.53
CA LYS A 115 25.04 -31.66 4.37
C LYS A 115 24.31 -32.88 3.80
N PRO A 116 24.99 -34.01 3.56
CA PRO A 116 24.30 -35.24 3.18
C PRO A 116 23.39 -35.67 4.34
N ALA A 117 22.16 -36.05 4.02
CA ALA A 117 21.26 -36.65 4.99
C ALA A 117 21.88 -37.98 5.46
N LYS A 118 21.95 -38.17 6.78
CA LYS A 118 22.25 -39.47 7.39
C LYS A 118 21.01 -40.34 7.37
#